data_AF-A0A6J4PII6-F1
#
_entry.id   AF-A0A6J4PII6-F1
#
_cell.length_a   1.000
_cell.length_b   1.000
_cell.length_c   1.000
_cell.angle_alpha   90.00
_cell.angle_beta   90.00
_cell.angle_gamma   90.00
#
_symmetry.space_group_name_H-M   'P 1'
#
loop_
_entity.id
_entity.type
_entity.pdbx_description
1 polymer ?
#
loop_
_entity_poly.entity_id
_entity_poly.type
_entity_poly.pdbx_seq_one_letter_code
_entity_poly.pdbx_strand_id
1 'polypeptide(L)'
;MDFGAWEGQCWGEVGDHSMAAWMADFQNHRPGGGESVQSLLDRVADALTTANSMQEDCAWITHAGVIRAARLLVRGQGEVRTAGDWPQEPVPFGSWEVFDLGGEWQRATTRP
;
A
#
# COMPACT_ATOMS: atom_id res chain seq x y z
N MET A 1 6.72 -2.23 1.61
CA MET A 1 6.41 -3.57 1.13
C MET A 1 7.68 -4.34 1.18
N ASP A 2 7.69 -5.33 2.05
CA ASP A 2 8.74 -6.33 2.16
C ASP A 2 8.50 -7.38 1.05
N PHE A 3 9.48 -7.61 0.19
CA PHE A 3 9.39 -8.59 -0.90
C PHE A 3 10.02 -9.95 -0.54
N GLY A 4 10.43 -10.13 0.72
CA GLY A 4 10.98 -11.36 1.26
C GLY A 4 12.19 -11.84 0.46
N ALA A 5 12.14 -13.11 0.06
CA ALA A 5 13.23 -13.73 -0.69
C ALA A 5 13.51 -13.06 -2.05
N TRP A 6 12.58 -12.28 -2.62
CA TRP A 6 12.79 -11.58 -3.88
C TRP A 6 13.61 -10.29 -3.73
N GLU A 7 13.85 -9.82 -2.51
CA GLU A 7 14.66 -8.63 -2.29
C GLU A 7 16.08 -8.79 -2.84
N GLY A 8 16.55 -7.77 -3.54
CA GLY A 8 17.87 -7.76 -4.20
C GLY A 8 17.95 -8.58 -5.50
N GLN A 9 16.87 -9.26 -5.91
CA GLN A 9 16.81 -9.97 -7.18
C GLN A 9 16.31 -9.09 -8.32
N CYS A 10 16.72 -9.41 -9.54
CA CYS A 10 16.13 -8.83 -10.73
C CYS A 10 14.75 -9.45 -10.99
N TRP A 11 13.80 -8.68 -11.53
CA TRP A 11 12.45 -9.19 -11.85
C TRP A 11 12.46 -10.40 -12.78
N GLY A 12 13.43 -10.50 -13.69
CA GLY A 12 13.59 -11.66 -14.56
C GLY A 12 13.99 -12.97 -13.85
N GLU A 13 14.51 -12.88 -12.62
CA GLU A 13 14.98 -14.03 -11.82
C GLU A 13 13.85 -14.65 -10.97
N VAL A 14 12.80 -13.88 -10.66
CA VAL A 14 11.63 -14.33 -9.88
C VAL A 14 10.83 -15.42 -10.62
N GLY A 15 10.84 -15.39 -11.96
CA GLY A 15 10.17 -16.34 -12.84
C GLY A 15 8.69 -16.06 -13.06
N ASP A 16 8.21 -16.35 -14.27
CA ASP A 16 6.83 -16.04 -14.71
C ASP A 16 5.76 -16.70 -13.84
N HIS A 17 6.01 -17.93 -13.36
CA HIS A 17 5.05 -18.64 -12.51
C HIS A 17 4.82 -17.94 -11.17
N SER A 18 5.90 -17.50 -10.53
CA SER A 18 5.85 -16.79 -9.24
C SER A 18 5.16 -15.43 -9.40
N MET A 19 5.45 -14.72 -10.49
CA MET A 19 4.79 -13.45 -10.82
C MET A 19 3.29 -13.65 -11.09
N ALA A 20 2.92 -14.68 -11.86
CA ALA A 20 1.53 -15.00 -12.16
C ALA A 20 0.76 -15.38 -10.89
N ALA A 21 1.36 -16.14 -9.97
CA ALA A 21 0.76 -16.48 -8.68
C ALA A 21 0.48 -15.23 -7.84
N TRP A 22 1.43 -14.28 -7.78
CA TRP A 22 1.21 -13.01 -7.11
C TRP A 22 0.10 -12.20 -7.77
N MET A 23 0.06 -12.09 -9.09
CA MET A 23 -0.99 -11.34 -9.79
C MET A 23 -2.39 -11.95 -9.63
N ALA A 24 -2.49 -13.28 -9.50
CA ALA A 24 -3.76 -14.00 -9.37
C ALA A 24 -4.45 -13.81 -8.00
N ASP A 25 -3.67 -13.56 -6.94
CA ASP A 25 -4.15 -13.23 -5.60
C ASP A 25 -3.42 -11.99 -5.07
N PHE A 26 -3.52 -10.90 -5.84
CA PHE A 26 -2.70 -9.71 -5.62
C PHE A 26 -2.85 -9.11 -4.21
N GLN A 27 -4.05 -9.17 -3.64
CA GLN A 27 -4.36 -8.64 -2.32
C GLN A 27 -3.65 -9.41 -1.20
N ASN A 28 -3.74 -10.75 -1.23
CA ASN A 28 -3.40 -11.59 -0.08
C ASN A 28 -2.10 -12.36 -0.27
N HIS A 29 -1.67 -12.60 -1.51
CA HIS A 29 -0.42 -13.29 -1.79
C HIS A 29 0.77 -12.53 -1.19
N ARG A 30 1.75 -13.29 -0.71
CA ARG A 30 2.97 -12.79 -0.07
C ARG A 30 4.16 -12.97 -1.03
N PRO A 31 4.49 -11.98 -1.89
CA PRO A 31 5.58 -12.10 -2.84
C PRO A 31 6.89 -12.39 -2.10
N GLY A 32 7.63 -13.40 -2.57
CA GLY A 32 8.84 -13.90 -1.92
C GLY A 32 8.66 -14.37 -0.46
N GLY A 33 7.42 -14.55 0.00
CA GLY A 33 7.09 -14.82 1.41
C GLY A 33 7.05 -13.59 2.31
N GLY A 34 7.17 -12.37 1.76
CA GLY A 34 7.20 -11.09 2.48
C GLY A 34 5.83 -10.56 2.92
N GLU A 35 5.60 -9.27 2.71
CA GLU A 35 4.37 -8.54 3.08
C GLU A 35 3.34 -8.62 1.94
N SER A 36 2.08 -8.92 2.25
CA SER A 36 0.99 -8.83 1.26
C SER A 36 0.51 -7.38 1.09
N VAL A 37 -0.23 -7.10 0.01
CA VAL A 37 -0.84 -5.78 -0.22
C VAL A 37 -1.82 -5.45 0.90
N GLN A 38 -2.59 -6.42 1.38
CA GLN A 38 -3.48 -6.24 2.53
C GLN A 38 -2.72 -5.82 3.79
N SER A 39 -1.63 -6.50 4.14
CA SER A 39 -0.83 -6.15 5.32
C SER A 39 -0.21 -4.75 5.20
N LEU A 40 0.22 -4.35 4.00
CA LEU A 40 0.67 -2.99 3.74
C LEU A 40 -0.47 -1.98 3.96
N LEU A 41 -1.66 -2.22 3.41
CA LEU A 41 -2.82 -1.34 3.58
C LEU A 41 -3.20 -1.20 5.05
N ASP A 42 -3.22 -2.31 5.80
CA ASP A 42 -3.57 -2.32 7.21
C ASP A 42 -2.65 -1.44 8.06
N ARG A 43 -1.33 -1.61 7.93
CA ARG A 43 -0.38 -0.80 8.72
C ARG A 43 -0.37 0.67 8.30
N VAL A 44 -0.66 0.97 7.03
CA VAL A 44 -0.78 2.36 6.56
C VAL A 44 -2.06 3.00 7.11
N ALA A 45 -3.17 2.25 7.16
CA ALA A 45 -4.38 2.71 7.81
C ALA A 45 -4.15 2.96 9.31
N ASP A 46 -3.45 2.08 10.02
CA ASP A 46 -3.15 2.28 11.45
C ASP A 46 -2.26 3.52 11.67
N ALA A 47 -1.29 3.75 10.78
CA ALA A 47 -0.48 4.96 10.81
C ALA A 47 -1.31 6.23 10.53
N LEU A 48 -2.24 6.19 9.58
CA LEU A 48 -3.15 7.31 9.29
C LEU A 48 -4.09 7.59 10.46
N THR A 49 -4.57 6.55 11.14
CA THR A 49 -5.35 6.68 12.39
C THR A 49 -4.58 7.48 13.42
N THR A 50 -3.31 7.10 13.60
CA THR A 50 -2.44 7.71 14.60
C THR A 50 -2.15 9.17 14.24
N ALA A 51 -1.80 9.45 12.98
CA ALA A 51 -1.58 10.81 12.51
C ALA A 51 -2.84 11.69 12.67
N ASN A 52 -4.02 11.19 12.31
CA ASN A 52 -5.26 11.93 12.50
C ASN A 52 -5.53 12.20 13.99
N SER A 53 -5.24 11.26 14.87
CA SER A 53 -5.44 11.44 16.32
C SER A 53 -4.59 12.55 16.94
N MET A 54 -3.47 12.91 16.31
CA MET A 54 -2.60 14.00 16.79
C MET A 54 -3.23 15.38 16.57
N GLN A 55 -4.17 15.52 15.63
CA GLN A 55 -4.81 16.79 15.28
C GLN A 55 -3.80 17.90 14.92
N GLU A 56 -2.68 17.52 14.30
CA GLU A 56 -1.57 18.38 13.90
C GLU A 56 -1.06 17.97 12.51
N ASP A 57 -0.42 18.90 11.80
CA ASP A 57 0.23 18.63 10.53
C ASP A 57 1.44 17.70 10.74
N CYS A 58 1.49 16.60 9.98
CA CYS A 58 2.56 15.60 10.04
C CYS A 58 3.18 15.36 8.65
N ALA A 59 4.51 15.32 8.58
CA ALA A 59 5.23 14.96 7.37
C ALA A 59 5.71 13.50 7.44
N TRP A 60 5.36 12.71 6.41
CA TRP A 60 5.82 11.32 6.27
C TRP A 60 6.87 11.21 5.17
N ILE A 61 8.05 10.69 5.52
CA ILE A 61 9.11 10.37 4.56
C ILE A 61 9.08 8.86 4.33
N THR A 62 8.69 8.42 3.14
CA THR A 62 8.41 7.00 2.88
C THR A 62 8.59 6.62 1.39
N HIS A 63 8.16 5.41 1.02
CA HIS A 63 8.31 4.82 -0.29
C HIS A 63 7.00 4.86 -1.10
N ALA A 64 7.11 4.71 -2.43
CA ALA A 64 5.97 4.75 -3.35
C ALA A 64 4.83 3.78 -2.98
N GLY A 65 5.14 2.59 -2.45
CA GLY A 65 4.11 1.64 -2.02
C GLY A 65 3.23 2.17 -0.88
N VAL A 66 3.82 2.84 0.11
CA VAL A 66 3.09 3.46 1.23
C VAL A 66 2.26 4.65 0.74
N ILE A 67 2.83 5.45 -0.16
CA ILE A 67 2.15 6.60 -0.77
C ILE A 67 0.90 6.14 -1.55
N ARG A 68 1.01 5.10 -2.38
CA ARG A 68 -0.12 4.51 -3.10
C ARG A 68 -1.19 3.95 -2.15
N ALA A 69 -0.78 3.25 -1.08
CA ALA A 69 -1.70 2.78 -0.05
C ALA A 69 -2.46 3.94 0.62
N ALA A 70 -1.75 5.02 0.99
CA ALA A 70 -2.37 6.20 1.57
C ALA A 70 -3.38 6.85 0.62
N ARG A 71 -3.06 6.98 -0.68
CA ARG A 71 -3.99 7.48 -1.71
C ARG A 71 -5.29 6.68 -1.76
N LEU A 72 -5.21 5.34 -1.76
CA LEU A 72 -6.39 4.48 -1.77
C LEU A 72 -7.24 4.69 -0.51
N LEU A 73 -6.59 4.66 0.66
CA LEU A 73 -7.27 4.74 1.95
C LEU A 73 -7.96 6.10 2.15
N VAL A 74 -7.28 7.20 1.83
CA VAL A 74 -7.84 8.56 1.94
C VAL A 74 -9.01 8.78 0.97
N ARG A 75 -9.01 8.12 -0.19
CA ARG A 75 -10.14 8.14 -1.14
C ARG A 75 -11.30 7.21 -0.76
N GLY A 76 -11.19 6.46 0.33
CA GLY A 76 -12.17 5.44 0.71
C GLY A 76 -12.17 4.20 -0.18
N GLN A 77 -11.09 3.96 -0.93
CA GLN A 77 -10.92 2.87 -1.89
C GLN A 77 -9.98 1.77 -1.35
N GLY A 78 -10.09 1.43 -0.06
CA GLY A 78 -9.20 0.46 0.59
C GLY A 78 -9.33 -0.98 0.09
N GLU A 79 -10.29 -1.27 -0.80
CA GLU A 79 -10.48 -2.60 -1.38
C GLU A 79 -9.67 -2.74 -2.67
N VAL A 80 -8.70 -3.66 -2.68
CA VAL A 80 -7.86 -3.98 -3.83
C VAL A 80 -8.12 -5.43 -4.20
N ARG A 81 -8.79 -5.72 -5.32
CA ARG A 81 -9.12 -7.10 -5.74
C ARG A 81 -8.12 -7.65 -6.74
N THR A 82 -7.58 -6.78 -7.56
CA THR A 82 -6.68 -7.10 -8.66
C THR A 82 -5.49 -6.13 -8.68
N ALA A 83 -4.43 -6.49 -9.40
CA ALA A 83 -3.30 -5.59 -9.63
C ALA A 83 -3.70 -4.27 -10.32
N GLY A 84 -4.82 -4.26 -11.08
CA GLY A 84 -5.34 -3.06 -11.74
C GLY A 84 -5.99 -2.06 -10.78
N ASP A 85 -6.42 -2.51 -9.60
CA ASP A 85 -6.97 -1.63 -8.56
C ASP A 85 -5.86 -0.90 -7.79
N TRP A 86 -4.61 -1.37 -7.91
CA TRP A 86 -3.47 -0.68 -7.36
C TRP A 86 -3.23 0.62 -8.14
N PRO A 87 -3.08 1.79 -7.47
CA PRO A 87 -2.89 3.06 -8.14
C PRO A 87 -1.75 2.95 -9.15
N GLN A 88 -1.92 3.56 -10.32
CA GLN A 88 -0.93 3.55 -11.40
C GLN A 88 -0.26 4.91 -11.57
N GLU A 89 -0.80 5.96 -10.97
CA GLU A 89 -0.25 7.32 -11.05
C GLU A 89 1.19 7.32 -10.55
N PRO A 90 2.13 7.94 -11.27
CA PRO A 90 3.53 7.93 -10.87
C PRO A 90 3.73 8.58 -9.49
N VAL A 91 4.75 8.11 -8.78
CA VAL A 91 5.27 8.72 -7.56
C VAL A 91 6.75 9.05 -7.84
N PRO A 92 7.04 10.22 -8.43
CA PRO A 92 8.41 10.60 -8.79
C PRO A 92 9.30 10.72 -7.55
N PHE A 93 10.60 10.46 -7.71
CA PHE A 93 11.57 10.69 -6.65
C PHE A 93 11.58 12.17 -6.22
N GLY A 94 11.63 12.41 -4.91
CA GLY A 94 11.62 13.76 -4.33
C GLY A 94 10.29 14.51 -4.43
N SER A 95 9.24 13.87 -4.95
CA SER A 95 7.89 14.45 -4.94
C SER A 95 7.25 14.38 -3.54
N TRP A 96 6.26 15.24 -3.31
CA TRP A 96 5.43 15.26 -2.11
C TRP A 96 3.98 15.51 -2.49
N GLU A 97 3.06 15.11 -1.62
CA GLU A 97 1.63 15.41 -1.73
C GLU A 97 1.04 15.60 -0.33
N VAL A 98 -0.12 16.26 -0.26
CA VAL A 98 -0.82 16.55 0.99
C VAL A 98 -2.15 15.81 0.99
N PHE A 99 -2.45 15.18 2.13
CA PHE A 99 -3.74 14.60 2.41
C PHE A 99 -4.38 15.38 3.55
N ASP A 100 -5.59 15.88 3.33
CA ASP A 100 -6.44 16.35 4.41
C ASP A 100 -7.24 15.14 4.91
N LEU A 101 -7.02 14.76 6.18
CA LEU A 101 -7.66 13.58 6.76
C LEU A 101 -9.05 13.88 7.33
N GLY A 102 -9.49 15.14 7.34
CA GLY A 102 -10.80 15.53 7.87
C GLY A 102 -10.98 15.21 9.37
N GLY A 103 -12.05 15.72 9.98
CA GLY A 103 -12.28 15.54 11.43
C GLY A 103 -12.56 14.11 11.88
N GLU A 104 -13.07 13.26 10.98
CA GLU A 104 -13.43 11.86 11.26
C GLU A 104 -12.82 10.93 10.20
N TRP A 105 -11.49 10.94 10.05
CA TRP A 105 -10.83 9.84 9.34
C TRP A 105 -11.26 8.52 9.99
N GLN A 106 -11.83 7.61 9.19
CA GLN A 106 -12.23 6.28 9.61
C GLN A 106 -11.51 5.27 8.74
N ARG A 107 -10.92 4.25 9.38
CA ARG A 107 -10.42 3.07 8.68
C ARG A 107 -11.60 2.48 7.91
N ALA A 108 -11.46 2.37 6.58
CA ALA A 108 -12.40 1.57 5.79
C ALA A 108 -12.34 0.13 6.33
N THR A 109 -13.36 -0.26 7.10
CA THR A 109 -13.51 -1.64 7.53
C THR A 109 -13.90 -2.42 6.29
N THR A 110 -13.02 -3.32 5.85
CA THR A 110 -13.40 -4.38 4.92
C THR A 110 -14.61 -5.09 5.52
N ARG A 111 -15.77 -4.95 4.87
CA ARG A 111 -16.96 -5.70 5.29
C ARG A 111 -16.63 -7.20 5.23
N PRO A 112 -17.09 -7.99 6.22
CA PRO A 112 -16.85 -9.43 6.26
C PRO A 112 -17.46 -10.16 5.07
#